data_AF-A0A1K1M473-F1
#
_entry.id   AF-A0A1K1M473-F1
#
_cell.length_a   1.000
_cell.length_b   1.000
_cell.length_c   1.000
_cell.angle_alpha   90.00
_cell.angle_beta   90.00
_cell.angle_gamma   90.00
#
_symmetry.space_group_name_H-M   'P 1'
#
loop_
_entity.id
_entity.type
_entity.pdbx_description
1 polymer ?
#
loop_
_entity_poly.entity_id
_entity_poly.type
_entity_poly.pdbx_seq_one_letter_code
_entity_poly.pdbx_strand_id
1 'polypeptide(L)'
;MSSQENITYLLSSVRKRTFSKRGVRHIRIPAYILCFITEGEGVIVLDGELHKVRPFQLYLLAPGMHMEVPEQYGEFDYYAVFFESIRLKKVRGSYEAMPAMSLSGLLPTGLIMVHHPQQLLQRMIRLYEHSQQPHSKGALALRLQFEELLHDISSNEPKPPLMRDERVEKSITYIEQHYTEKVSIEKLSEVAGGMPAVAFSRLFRDETGMPPLEYVANVRVNQAKLQLDRKNSRVKEVAAAVGFRSEFYFSRIFQRLVGVSPTLYMKRGTLKVAVASSLGFEDHLKSIGLEPVCVVDLFHYPGQSKEQHRQRLHSQLLELKRSRPDLIIADEYHSEFRDPFKGIAASVFLDFSVWDWKRNYEKIAELVNREHEAAEMLTRLELQTETTGQRLRRVLGQERVAVMQVSHRAIGLQGIANHPLNELLYKELALRPCEQAPAEQWRMEVQPESLPVLETEHLFIHQHHIQAGSERLYREMTTQSVWRQIPAVRDGRYRLINNWCAMSWTPLGRLLIMNELLAATGDSQAVSRQY
;
A
#
# COMPACT_ATOMS: atom_id res chain seq x y z
N MET A 1 -36.94 28.08 -11.21
CA MET A 1 -36.37 27.44 -12.41
C MET A 1 -34.90 27.82 -12.47
N SER A 2 -34.03 26.91 -12.06
CA SER A 2 -32.57 27.10 -12.14
C SER A 2 -32.15 27.23 -13.59
N SER A 3 -31.41 28.27 -13.94
CA SER A 3 -30.84 28.49 -15.26
C SER A 3 -29.85 27.36 -15.58
N GLN A 4 -30.22 26.43 -16.46
CA GLN A 4 -29.27 25.48 -17.05
C GLN A 4 -28.18 26.30 -17.77
N GLU A 5 -26.95 26.25 -17.27
CA GLU A 5 -25.79 26.79 -17.96
C GLU A 5 -25.53 25.94 -19.22
N ASN A 6 -25.68 26.51 -20.42
CA ASN A 6 -25.34 25.84 -21.67
C ASN A 6 -23.81 25.81 -21.84
N ILE A 7 -23.17 24.75 -21.35
CA ILE A 7 -21.75 24.48 -21.55
C ILE A 7 -21.58 23.45 -22.68
N THR A 8 -20.64 23.68 -23.58
CA THR A 8 -20.32 22.84 -24.75
C THR A 8 -18.83 22.55 -24.79
N TYR A 9 -18.47 21.35 -25.23
CA TYR A 9 -17.09 20.90 -25.34
C TYR A 9 -16.62 20.86 -26.80
N LEU A 10 -15.47 21.47 -27.08
CA LEU A 10 -14.87 21.47 -28.40
C LEU A 10 -13.67 20.52 -28.44
N LEU A 11 -13.77 19.46 -29.25
CA LEU A 11 -12.65 18.58 -29.54
C LEU A 11 -11.55 19.35 -30.28
N SER A 12 -10.33 19.37 -29.73
CA SER A 12 -9.18 20.01 -30.35
C SER A 12 -8.33 19.01 -31.15
N SER A 13 -7.94 17.89 -30.54
CA SER A 13 -7.17 16.83 -31.23
C SER A 13 -7.19 15.51 -30.48
N VAL A 14 -6.92 14.41 -31.18
CA VAL A 14 -6.73 13.08 -30.59
C VAL A 14 -5.35 12.57 -30.96
N ARG A 15 -4.60 12.06 -29.99
CA ARG A 15 -3.22 11.61 -30.17
C ARG A 15 -3.04 10.25 -29.52
N LYS A 16 -2.41 9.31 -30.22
CA LYS A 16 -1.80 8.12 -29.60
C LYS A 16 -0.34 8.43 -29.33
N ARG A 17 0.13 8.21 -28.12
CA ARG A 17 1.52 8.44 -27.74
C ARG A 17 2.02 7.28 -26.88
N THR A 18 3.29 6.98 -27.06
CA THR A 18 4.05 6.17 -26.11
C THR A 18 4.78 7.15 -25.20
N PHE A 19 4.58 7.00 -23.91
CA PHE A 19 5.47 7.58 -22.93
C PHE A 19 6.69 6.68 -22.82
N SER A 20 7.70 6.95 -23.65
CA SER A 20 9.02 6.32 -23.58
C SER A 20 10.09 7.39 -23.60
N LYS A 21 11.11 7.20 -22.74
CA LYS A 21 12.39 7.96 -22.59
C LYS A 21 12.56 8.89 -21.38
N ARG A 22 13.85 8.95 -21.02
CA ARG A 22 14.52 9.55 -19.86
C ARG A 22 14.40 11.08 -19.77
N GLY A 23 14.14 11.55 -18.55
CA GLY A 23 14.22 12.95 -18.13
C GLY A 23 12.94 13.41 -17.40
N VAL A 24 13.09 14.13 -16.29
CA VAL A 24 11.97 14.76 -15.59
C VAL A 24 11.32 15.81 -16.50
N ARG A 25 10.03 15.64 -16.80
CA ARG A 25 9.24 16.64 -17.53
C ARG A 25 8.21 17.25 -16.61
N HIS A 26 8.31 18.55 -16.40
CA HIS A 26 7.23 19.36 -15.86
C HIS A 26 6.37 19.85 -17.02
N ILE A 27 5.15 19.33 -17.11
CA ILE A 27 4.21 19.66 -18.17
C ILE A 27 3.06 20.42 -17.53
N ARG A 28 2.99 21.71 -17.82
CA ARG A 28 1.80 22.50 -17.52
C ARG A 28 0.71 22.16 -18.54
N ILE A 29 -0.42 21.67 -18.05
CA ILE A 29 -1.51 21.19 -18.90
C ILE A 29 -2.19 22.41 -19.56
N PRO A 30 -2.18 22.51 -20.92
CA PRO A 30 -2.62 23.72 -21.62
C PRO A 30 -4.12 23.75 -21.95
N ALA A 31 -4.76 22.59 -21.98
CA ALA A 31 -6.18 22.38 -22.31
C ALA A 31 -6.67 21.14 -21.54
N TYR A 32 -7.97 20.84 -21.53
CA TYR A 32 -8.42 19.59 -20.93
C TYR A 32 -7.91 18.40 -21.72
N ILE A 33 -7.43 17.36 -21.03
CA ILE A 33 -6.91 16.13 -21.64
C ILE A 33 -7.57 14.92 -20.98
N LEU A 34 -8.25 14.10 -21.77
CA LEU A 34 -8.57 12.72 -21.38
C LEU A 34 -7.44 11.80 -21.80
N CYS A 35 -6.74 11.23 -20.83
CA CYS A 35 -5.59 10.35 -21.01
C CYS A 35 -5.96 8.92 -20.62
N PHE A 36 -6.07 8.01 -21.58
CA PHE A 36 -6.39 6.60 -21.35
C PHE A 36 -5.18 5.71 -21.58
N ILE A 37 -4.75 4.99 -20.54
CA ILE A 37 -3.57 4.12 -20.55
C ILE A 37 -3.93 2.77 -21.18
N THR A 38 -3.17 2.33 -22.19
CA THR A 38 -3.47 1.12 -22.95
C THR A 38 -2.57 -0.04 -22.60
N GLU A 39 -1.27 0.21 -22.48
CA GLU A 39 -0.26 -0.81 -22.20
C GLU A 39 0.86 -0.20 -21.35
N GLY A 40 1.57 -1.04 -20.59
CA GLY A 40 2.65 -0.60 -19.71
C GLY A 40 2.20 -0.07 -18.36
N GLU A 41 3.17 0.14 -17.47
CA GLU A 41 2.96 0.72 -16.14
C GLU A 41 3.96 1.86 -15.94
N GLY A 42 3.62 2.81 -15.07
CA GLY A 42 4.51 3.92 -14.76
C GLY A 42 4.03 4.74 -13.58
N VAL A 43 4.60 5.92 -13.39
CA VAL A 43 4.19 6.85 -12.34
C VAL A 43 4.11 8.25 -12.92
N ILE A 44 3.05 8.97 -12.57
CA ILE A 44 2.89 10.39 -12.85
C ILE A 44 2.60 11.13 -11.54
N VAL A 45 3.09 12.35 -11.41
CA VAL A 45 2.77 13.25 -10.30
C VAL A 45 1.82 14.31 -10.84
N LEU A 46 0.64 14.43 -10.25
CA LEU A 46 -0.37 15.42 -10.62
C LEU A 46 -0.51 16.42 -9.47
N ASP A 47 -0.13 17.67 -9.70
CA ASP A 47 -0.16 18.76 -8.71
C ASP A 47 0.47 18.38 -7.35
N GLY A 48 1.53 17.57 -7.39
CA GLY A 48 2.27 17.10 -6.21
C GLY A 48 1.82 15.76 -5.63
N GLU A 49 0.73 15.16 -6.13
CA GLU A 49 0.27 13.83 -5.73
C GLU A 49 0.79 12.73 -6.67
N LEU A 50 1.38 11.68 -6.10
CA LEU A 50 1.98 10.58 -6.86
C LEU A 50 0.94 9.51 -7.22
N HIS A 51 0.73 9.28 -8.51
CA HIS A 51 -0.20 8.29 -9.07
C HIS A 51 0.56 7.19 -9.82
N LYS A 52 0.36 5.94 -9.40
CA LYS A 52 0.82 4.78 -10.18
C LYS A 52 -0.13 4.53 -11.36
N VAL A 53 0.36 4.68 -12.58
CA VAL A 53 -0.40 4.39 -13.80
C VAL A 53 -0.32 2.91 -14.15
N ARG A 54 -1.47 2.34 -14.51
CA ARG A 54 -1.64 0.96 -14.95
C ARG A 54 -2.49 0.93 -16.22
N PRO A 55 -2.43 -0.15 -17.03
CA PRO A 55 -3.32 -0.31 -18.18
C PRO A 55 -4.79 -0.16 -17.76
N PHE A 56 -5.61 0.37 -18.67
CA PHE A 56 -7.05 0.56 -18.51
C PHE A 56 -7.51 1.67 -17.56
N GLN A 57 -6.59 2.54 -17.12
CA GLN A 57 -6.93 3.73 -16.34
C GLN A 57 -7.19 4.94 -17.25
N LEU A 58 -8.17 5.77 -16.87
CA LEU A 58 -8.48 7.04 -17.51
C LEU A 58 -8.14 8.19 -16.56
N TYR A 59 -7.46 9.22 -17.05
CA TYR A 59 -7.19 10.44 -16.30
C TYR A 59 -7.80 11.64 -17.03
N LEU A 60 -8.41 12.55 -16.28
CA LEU A 60 -8.79 13.88 -16.77
C LEU A 60 -7.85 14.93 -16.21
N LEU A 61 -7.08 15.56 -17.08
CA LEU A 61 -6.16 16.63 -16.73
C LEU A 61 -6.81 17.96 -17.12
N ALA A 62 -6.88 18.91 -16.17
CA ALA A 62 -7.44 20.23 -16.40
C ALA A 62 -6.38 21.27 -16.78
N PRO A 63 -6.76 22.33 -17.53
CA PRO A 63 -5.88 23.45 -17.81
C PRO A 63 -5.31 24.04 -16.52
N GLY A 64 -4.00 24.22 -16.47
CA GLY A 64 -3.29 24.77 -15.32
C GLY A 64 -2.73 23.73 -14.33
N MET A 65 -3.15 22.46 -14.41
CA MET A 65 -2.53 21.38 -13.63
C MET A 65 -1.05 21.21 -14.03
N HIS A 66 -0.23 20.80 -13.08
CA HIS A 66 1.17 20.45 -13.28
C HIS A 66 1.28 18.93 -13.25
N MET A 67 1.64 18.36 -14.40
CA MET A 67 1.99 16.95 -14.49
C MET A 67 3.51 16.82 -14.51
N GLU A 68 4.06 16.10 -13.54
CA GLU A 68 5.46 15.72 -13.52
C GLU A 68 5.56 14.23 -13.80
N VAL A 69 6.47 13.84 -14.69
CA VAL A 69 6.77 12.43 -14.90
C VAL A 69 8.18 12.16 -14.39
N PRO A 70 8.33 11.36 -13.32
CA PRO A 70 9.64 11.08 -12.75
C PRO A 70 10.50 10.23 -13.70
N GLU A 71 11.81 10.31 -13.52
CA GLU A 71 12.80 9.95 -14.54
C GLU A 71 12.94 8.44 -14.85
N GLN A 72 12.35 7.53 -14.05
CA GLN A 72 12.60 6.08 -14.18
C GLN A 72 11.36 5.15 -14.19
N TYR A 73 10.11 5.65 -14.07
CA TYR A 73 8.98 4.75 -13.82
C TYR A 73 8.29 4.31 -15.12
N GLY A 74 8.84 3.26 -15.72
CA GLY A 74 8.19 2.44 -16.75
C GLY A 74 7.78 3.16 -18.05
N GLU A 75 7.53 2.39 -19.10
CA GLU A 75 7.02 2.91 -20.36
C GLU A 75 5.55 2.52 -20.49
N PHE A 76 4.71 3.47 -20.89
CA PHE A 76 3.29 3.20 -21.09
C PHE A 76 2.73 3.90 -22.34
N ASP A 77 1.85 3.20 -23.02
CA ASP A 77 1.10 3.71 -24.17
C ASP A 77 -0.21 4.34 -23.71
N TYR A 78 -0.60 5.43 -24.35
CA TYR A 78 -1.86 6.11 -24.03
C TYR A 78 -2.50 6.82 -25.22
N TYR A 79 -3.82 6.95 -25.16
CA TYR A 79 -4.61 7.85 -25.99
C TYR A 79 -4.89 9.15 -25.23
N ALA A 80 -4.61 10.30 -25.86
CA ALA A 80 -4.87 11.62 -25.33
C ALA A 80 -5.87 12.39 -26.21
N VAL A 81 -7.03 12.72 -25.65
CA VAL A 81 -8.07 13.53 -26.29
C VAL A 81 -8.05 14.92 -25.67
N PHE A 82 -7.72 15.92 -26.49
CA PHE A 82 -7.61 17.32 -26.08
C PHE A 82 -8.91 18.05 -26.41
N PHE A 83 -9.43 18.83 -25.47
CA PHE A 83 -10.65 19.60 -25.67
C PHE A 83 -10.71 20.87 -24.82
N GLU A 84 -11.63 21.76 -25.20
CA GLU A 84 -11.93 23.01 -24.49
C GLU A 84 -13.40 23.07 -24.06
N SER A 85 -13.69 23.79 -22.98
CA SER A 85 -15.05 24.01 -22.49
C SER A 85 -15.49 25.46 -22.72
N ILE A 86 -16.64 25.63 -23.37
CA ILE A 86 -17.21 26.95 -23.70
C ILE A 86 -18.60 27.07 -23.07
N ARG A 87 -18.85 28.18 -22.39
CA ARG A 87 -20.17 28.60 -21.94
C ARG A 87 -20.82 29.48 -22.99
N LEU A 88 -22.03 29.12 -23.42
CA LEU A 88 -22.84 29.91 -24.32
C LEU A 88 -23.87 30.72 -23.52
N LYS A 89 -23.79 32.04 -23.62
CA LYS A 89 -24.75 32.97 -22.99
C LYS A 89 -25.61 33.61 -24.07
N LYS A 90 -26.93 33.50 -23.94
CA LYS A 90 -27.84 34.20 -24.84
C LYS A 90 -27.95 35.66 -24.42
N VAL A 91 -27.50 36.58 -25.27
CA VAL A 91 -27.55 38.04 -25.04
C VAL A 91 -28.31 38.67 -26.19
N ARG A 92 -29.45 39.31 -25.91
CA ARG A 92 -30.25 40.07 -26.91
C ARG A 92 -30.57 39.31 -28.21
N GLY A 93 -30.76 37.98 -28.14
CA GLY A 93 -31.14 37.15 -29.30
C GLY A 93 -29.97 36.46 -30.01
N SER A 94 -28.72 36.84 -29.73
CA SER A 94 -27.51 36.13 -30.19
C SER A 94 -26.88 35.31 -29.05
N TYR A 95 -26.02 34.35 -29.41
CA TYR A 95 -25.19 33.62 -28.43
C TYR A 95 -23.79 34.21 -28.40
N GLU A 96 -23.30 34.52 -27.21
CA GLU A 96 -21.90 34.85 -26.96
C GLU A 96 -21.20 33.63 -26.35
N ALA A 97 -20.06 33.26 -26.90
CA ALA A 97 -19.22 32.16 -26.43
C ALA A 97 -18.14 32.71 -25.48
N MET A 98 -18.05 32.14 -24.28
CA MET A 98 -17.05 32.50 -23.27
C MET A 98 -16.35 31.23 -22.78
N PRO A 99 -15.06 31.26 -22.42
CA PRO A 99 -14.41 30.11 -21.77
C PRO A 99 -15.14 29.72 -20.48
N ALA A 100 -15.43 28.44 -20.30
CA ALA A 100 -15.94 27.90 -19.04
C ALA A 100 -14.76 27.48 -18.17
N MET A 101 -14.64 28.04 -16.96
CA MET A 101 -13.53 27.73 -16.04
C MET A 101 -13.70 26.41 -15.28
N SER A 102 -14.85 25.73 -15.42
CA SER A 102 -15.15 24.45 -14.79
C SER A 102 -16.05 23.62 -15.69
N LEU A 103 -15.86 22.31 -15.69
CA LEU A 103 -16.66 21.33 -16.44
C LEU A 103 -18.03 21.09 -15.77
N SER A 104 -18.81 22.12 -15.41
CA SER A 104 -20.18 21.99 -14.83
C SER A 104 -20.40 20.89 -13.75
N GLY A 105 -19.37 20.44 -13.02
CA GLY A 105 -19.44 19.27 -12.13
C GLY A 105 -19.56 17.89 -12.82
N LEU A 106 -19.35 17.79 -14.13
CA LEU A 106 -19.51 16.57 -14.94
C LEU A 106 -18.41 15.54 -14.70
N LEU A 107 -17.17 15.93 -14.39
CA LEU A 107 -16.04 15.01 -14.20
C LEU A 107 -15.00 15.55 -13.19
N PRO A 108 -14.57 14.76 -12.18
CA PRO A 108 -13.45 15.13 -11.32
C PRO A 108 -12.13 15.07 -12.10
N THR A 109 -11.23 16.01 -11.81
CA THR A 109 -9.85 15.98 -12.33
C THR A 109 -9.04 14.88 -11.64
N GLY A 110 -8.06 14.30 -12.33
CA GLY A 110 -7.28 13.15 -11.85
C GLY A 110 -7.79 11.82 -12.39
N LEU A 111 -7.60 10.74 -11.62
CA LEU A 111 -8.02 9.39 -12.02
C LEU A 111 -9.55 9.28 -12.06
N ILE A 112 -10.08 8.94 -13.23
CA ILE A 112 -11.49 8.63 -13.45
C ILE A 112 -11.66 7.11 -13.43
N MET A 113 -12.59 6.65 -12.60
CA MET A 113 -13.00 5.25 -12.57
C MET A 113 -13.83 4.92 -13.82
N VAL A 114 -13.45 3.87 -14.53
CA VAL A 114 -14.14 3.42 -15.75
C VAL A 114 -14.63 1.99 -15.55
N HIS A 115 -15.94 1.77 -15.61
CA HIS A 115 -16.54 0.44 -15.43
C HIS A 115 -16.29 -0.52 -16.61
N HIS A 116 -16.19 0.02 -17.83
CA HIS A 116 -15.98 -0.76 -19.06
C HIS A 116 -14.77 -0.25 -19.85
N PRO A 117 -13.54 -0.37 -19.32
CA PRO A 117 -12.37 0.25 -19.92
C PRO A 117 -12.05 -0.28 -21.32
N GLN A 118 -12.43 -1.52 -21.62
CA GLN A 118 -12.28 -2.09 -22.97
C GLN A 118 -13.23 -1.43 -23.99
N GLN A 119 -14.46 -1.12 -23.61
CA GLN A 119 -15.40 -0.39 -24.48
C GLN A 119 -14.94 1.05 -24.71
N LEU A 120 -14.44 1.69 -23.64
CA LEU A 120 -13.85 3.01 -23.71
C LEU A 120 -12.63 3.02 -24.63
N LEU A 121 -11.74 2.03 -24.50
CA LEU A 121 -10.59 1.85 -25.38
C LEU A 121 -11.02 1.74 -26.85
N GLN A 122 -12.02 0.93 -27.17
CA GLN A 122 -12.55 0.80 -28.53
C GLN A 122 -13.10 2.14 -29.07
N ARG A 123 -13.76 2.94 -28.22
CA ARG A 123 -14.21 4.29 -28.60
C ARG A 123 -13.02 5.24 -28.84
N MET A 124 -12.01 5.21 -27.98
CA MET A 124 -10.79 6.02 -28.11
C MET A 124 -10.00 5.66 -29.39
N ILE A 125 -9.89 4.37 -29.70
CA ILE A 125 -9.29 3.87 -30.95
C ILE A 125 -10.07 4.41 -32.15
N ARG A 126 -11.40 4.25 -32.17
CA ARG A 126 -12.24 4.77 -33.27
C ARG A 126 -12.10 6.29 -33.42
N LEU A 127 -12.18 7.04 -32.33
CA LEU A 127 -12.04 8.50 -32.35
C LEU A 127 -10.67 8.92 -32.89
N TYR A 128 -9.60 8.22 -32.50
CA TYR A 128 -8.26 8.44 -33.04
C TYR A 128 -8.19 8.14 -34.54
N GLU A 129 -8.63 6.96 -34.98
CA GLU A 129 -8.59 6.56 -36.40
C GLU A 129 -9.34 7.55 -37.30
N HIS A 130 -10.54 7.97 -36.90
CA HIS A 130 -11.32 8.95 -37.65
C HIS A 130 -10.68 10.35 -37.63
N SER A 131 -9.94 10.71 -36.57
CA SER A 131 -9.23 11.99 -36.50
C SER A 131 -8.06 12.08 -37.48
N GLN A 132 -7.52 10.93 -37.93
CA GLN A 132 -6.44 10.87 -38.92
C GLN A 132 -6.95 10.91 -40.37
N GLN A 133 -8.26 10.85 -40.61
CA GLN A 133 -8.83 10.82 -41.95
C GLN A 133 -9.11 12.25 -42.48
N PRO A 134 -8.50 12.68 -43.59
CA PRO A 134 -8.66 14.04 -44.13
C PRO A 134 -9.95 14.21 -44.95
N HIS A 135 -11.13 14.19 -44.32
CA HIS A 135 -12.41 14.41 -45.01
C HIS A 135 -13.36 15.39 -44.31
N SER A 136 -13.96 16.29 -45.10
CA SER A 136 -14.83 17.39 -44.66
C SER A 136 -16.14 16.97 -43.97
N LYS A 137 -16.59 15.72 -44.18
CA LYS A 137 -17.75 15.14 -43.46
C LYS A 137 -17.38 14.49 -42.12
N GLY A 138 -16.08 14.36 -41.81
CA GLY A 138 -15.58 13.75 -40.59
C GLY A 138 -15.74 14.63 -39.35
N ALA A 139 -15.76 15.96 -39.50
CA ALA A 139 -15.80 16.88 -38.35
C ALA A 139 -17.07 16.74 -37.49
N LEU A 140 -18.24 16.58 -38.14
CA LEU A 140 -19.50 16.35 -37.41
C LEU A 140 -19.53 14.96 -36.76
N ALA A 141 -19.07 13.93 -37.47
CA ALA A 141 -19.01 12.57 -36.93
C ALA A 141 -18.03 12.46 -35.75
N LEU A 142 -16.87 13.09 -35.84
CA LEU A 142 -15.89 13.21 -34.75
C LEU A 142 -16.47 13.95 -33.56
N ARG A 143 -17.21 15.03 -33.80
CA ARG A 143 -17.89 15.77 -32.75
C ARG A 143 -18.95 14.92 -32.06
N LEU A 144 -19.78 14.19 -32.79
CA LEU A 144 -20.77 13.28 -32.21
C LEU A 144 -20.10 12.16 -31.42
N GLN A 145 -19.06 11.52 -31.95
CA GLN A 145 -18.30 10.48 -31.25
C GLN A 145 -17.62 11.00 -29.97
N PHE A 146 -17.13 12.24 -30.00
CA PHE A 146 -16.54 12.89 -28.83
C PHE A 146 -17.60 13.29 -27.80
N GLU A 147 -18.73 13.84 -28.23
CA GLU A 147 -19.84 14.17 -27.32
C GLU A 147 -20.44 12.90 -26.70
N GLU A 148 -20.57 11.80 -27.46
CA GLU A 148 -20.92 10.48 -26.92
C GLU A 148 -19.87 9.96 -25.93
N LEU A 149 -18.58 10.11 -26.23
CA LEU A 149 -17.49 9.74 -25.33
C LEU A 149 -17.61 10.51 -24.00
N LEU A 150 -17.78 11.83 -24.06
CA LEU A 150 -17.96 12.66 -22.87
C LEU A 150 -19.25 12.35 -22.13
N HIS A 151 -20.35 12.10 -22.85
CA HIS A 151 -21.61 11.67 -22.27
C HIS A 151 -21.42 10.35 -21.51
N ASP A 152 -20.75 9.35 -22.08
CA ASP A 152 -20.50 8.08 -21.41
C ASP A 152 -19.60 8.22 -20.17
N ILE A 153 -18.55 9.05 -20.25
CA ILE A 153 -17.65 9.29 -19.12
C ILE A 153 -18.39 10.09 -18.03
N SER A 154 -19.23 11.06 -18.38
CA SER A 154 -19.96 11.90 -17.41
C SER A 154 -21.26 11.27 -16.88
N SER A 155 -21.83 10.33 -17.63
CA SER A 155 -22.92 9.46 -17.17
C SER A 155 -22.40 8.34 -16.26
N ASN A 156 -21.07 8.17 -16.13
CA ASN A 156 -20.48 7.55 -14.94
C ASN A 156 -20.61 8.56 -13.79
N GLU A 157 -21.77 8.59 -13.12
CA GLU A 157 -21.94 9.42 -11.93
C GLU A 157 -20.77 9.20 -10.94
N PRO A 158 -20.16 10.28 -10.40
CA PRO A 158 -19.18 10.17 -9.34
C PRO A 158 -19.91 9.71 -8.09
N LYS A 159 -19.79 8.43 -7.87
CA LYS A 159 -20.37 7.78 -6.73
C LYS A 159 -19.37 7.86 -5.54
N PRO A 160 -19.81 8.20 -4.30
CA PRO A 160 -18.94 8.42 -3.14
C PRO A 160 -18.18 7.12 -2.79
N PRO A 161 -17.12 7.18 -1.95
CA PRO A 161 -15.93 6.34 -2.08
C PRO A 161 -16.27 4.87 -2.30
N LEU A 162 -15.82 4.34 -3.45
CA LEU A 162 -16.21 3.03 -3.99
C LEU A 162 -17.73 2.87 -4.08
N MET A 163 -18.39 3.29 -5.16
CA MET A 163 -19.58 2.53 -5.52
C MET A 163 -19.18 1.45 -6.46
N ARG A 164 -19.27 0.26 -5.90
CA ARG A 164 -19.31 -0.98 -6.64
C ARG A 164 -20.49 -0.90 -7.60
N ASP A 165 -20.50 -1.76 -8.61
CA ASP A 165 -21.65 -1.95 -9.49
C ASP A 165 -22.97 -1.92 -8.67
N GLU A 166 -23.99 -1.16 -9.09
CA GLU A 166 -25.23 -0.99 -8.30
C GLU A 166 -25.88 -2.33 -7.94
N ARG A 167 -25.72 -3.34 -8.79
CA ARG A 167 -26.21 -4.70 -8.54
C ARG A 167 -25.41 -5.36 -7.42
N VAL A 168 -24.10 -5.10 -7.36
CA VAL A 168 -23.20 -5.52 -6.28
C VAL A 168 -23.51 -4.74 -5.00
N GLU A 169 -23.72 -3.42 -5.04
CA GLU A 169 -24.10 -2.62 -3.88
C GLU A 169 -25.47 -3.02 -3.30
N LYS A 170 -26.48 -3.24 -4.15
CA LYS A 170 -27.78 -3.79 -3.74
C LYS A 170 -27.61 -5.15 -3.08
N SER A 171 -26.74 -6.00 -3.66
CA SER A 171 -26.44 -7.31 -3.09
C SER A 171 -25.71 -7.20 -1.75
N ILE A 172 -24.76 -6.27 -1.60
CA ILE A 172 -24.06 -6.02 -0.33
C ILE A 172 -25.03 -5.50 0.72
N THR A 173 -25.84 -4.50 0.39
CA THR A 173 -26.89 -3.95 1.27
C THR A 173 -27.83 -5.07 1.71
N TYR A 174 -28.27 -5.92 0.78
CA TYR A 174 -29.10 -7.08 1.09
C TYR A 174 -28.36 -8.07 2.00
N ILE A 175 -27.09 -8.38 1.74
CA ILE A 175 -26.29 -9.27 2.60
C ILE A 175 -26.19 -8.67 4.00
N GLU A 176 -25.88 -7.38 4.14
CA GLU A 176 -25.75 -6.71 5.43
C GLU A 176 -27.06 -6.70 6.24
N GLN A 177 -28.21 -6.63 5.55
CA GLN A 177 -29.53 -6.66 6.18
C GLN A 177 -30.04 -8.08 6.46
N HIS A 178 -29.64 -9.07 5.66
CA HIS A 178 -30.20 -10.44 5.68
C HIS A 178 -29.17 -11.55 5.90
N TYR A 179 -27.95 -11.25 6.36
CA TYR A 179 -26.90 -12.26 6.52
C TYR A 179 -27.28 -13.40 7.46
N THR A 180 -28.20 -13.20 8.40
CA THR A 180 -28.68 -14.23 9.32
C THR A 180 -29.58 -15.28 8.65
N GLU A 181 -30.09 -14.99 7.45
CA GLU A 181 -31.02 -15.85 6.71
C GLU A 181 -30.31 -16.80 5.74
N LYS A 182 -31.07 -17.66 5.04
CA LYS A 182 -30.52 -18.50 3.97
C LYS A 182 -30.25 -17.65 2.72
N VAL A 183 -29.06 -17.07 2.64
CA VAL A 183 -28.58 -16.37 1.44
C VAL A 183 -27.99 -17.39 0.45
N SER A 184 -28.55 -17.46 -0.77
CA SER A 184 -28.03 -18.28 -1.86
C SER A 184 -27.58 -17.40 -3.02
N ILE A 185 -26.76 -17.97 -3.92
CA ILE A 185 -26.29 -17.22 -5.09
C ILE A 185 -27.46 -16.82 -6.00
N GLU A 186 -28.48 -17.68 -6.11
CA GLU A 186 -29.70 -17.41 -6.88
C GLU A 186 -30.45 -16.20 -6.31
N LYS A 187 -30.55 -16.11 -4.98
CA LYS A 187 -31.22 -14.98 -4.32
C LYS A 187 -30.46 -13.67 -4.53
N LEU A 188 -29.13 -13.71 -4.42
CA LEU A 188 -28.31 -12.52 -4.69
C LEU A 188 -28.38 -12.12 -6.17
N SER A 189 -28.43 -13.09 -7.07
CA SER A 189 -28.62 -12.85 -8.50
C SER A 189 -29.96 -12.19 -8.82
N GLU A 190 -31.02 -12.57 -8.11
CA GLU A 190 -32.35 -11.96 -8.19
C GLU A 190 -32.30 -10.50 -7.69
N VAL A 191 -31.69 -10.26 -6.52
CA VAL A 191 -31.48 -8.92 -5.95
C VAL A 191 -30.63 -8.03 -6.87
N ALA A 192 -29.69 -8.64 -7.60
CA ALA A 192 -28.87 -8.03 -8.63
C ALA A 192 -29.60 -7.76 -9.96
N GLY A 193 -30.94 -7.82 -9.98
CA GLY A 193 -31.76 -7.54 -11.16
C GLY A 193 -31.97 -8.76 -12.07
N GLY A 194 -31.91 -9.97 -11.53
CA GLY A 194 -32.17 -11.21 -12.27
C GLY A 194 -31.02 -11.67 -13.18
N MET A 195 -29.78 -11.28 -12.86
CA MET A 195 -28.60 -11.70 -13.62
C MET A 195 -28.42 -13.24 -13.54
N PRO A 196 -27.78 -13.91 -14.51
CA PRO A 196 -27.34 -15.29 -14.32
C PRO A 196 -26.31 -15.43 -13.19
N ALA A 197 -26.49 -16.41 -12.30
CA ALA A 197 -25.69 -16.59 -11.08
C ALA A 197 -24.16 -16.62 -11.30
N VAL A 198 -23.71 -17.22 -12.41
CA VAL A 198 -22.28 -17.29 -12.76
C VAL A 198 -21.73 -15.91 -13.13
N ALA A 199 -22.50 -15.12 -13.88
CA ALA A 199 -22.11 -13.77 -14.27
C ALA A 199 -22.09 -12.83 -13.05
N PHE A 200 -23.09 -12.94 -12.18
CA PHE A 200 -23.15 -12.18 -10.93
C PHE A 200 -21.98 -12.51 -10.01
N SER A 201 -21.66 -13.80 -9.84
CA SER A 201 -20.53 -14.23 -9.00
C SER A 201 -19.18 -13.66 -9.47
N ARG A 202 -18.96 -13.60 -10.79
CA ARG A 202 -17.76 -12.98 -11.38
C ARG A 202 -17.75 -11.48 -11.13
N LEU A 203 -18.81 -10.78 -11.50
CA LEU A 203 -18.96 -9.33 -11.29
C LEU A 203 -18.73 -8.95 -9.81
N PHE A 204 -19.38 -9.65 -8.89
CA PHE A 204 -19.23 -9.40 -7.46
C PHE A 204 -17.78 -9.61 -7.00
N ARG A 205 -17.10 -10.64 -7.49
CA ARG A 205 -15.69 -10.89 -7.14
C ARG A 205 -14.77 -9.82 -7.73
N ASP A 206 -15.01 -9.38 -8.96
CA ASP A 206 -14.19 -8.37 -9.60
C ASP A 206 -14.34 -7.01 -8.88
N GLU A 207 -15.53 -6.71 -8.35
CA GLU A 207 -15.84 -5.49 -7.59
C GLU A 207 -15.42 -5.54 -6.10
N THR A 208 -15.51 -6.69 -5.44
CA THR A 208 -15.27 -6.83 -3.99
C THR A 208 -13.97 -7.54 -3.64
N GLY A 209 -13.28 -8.12 -4.63
CA GLY A 209 -12.14 -9.00 -4.45
C GLY A 209 -12.48 -10.42 -3.98
N MET A 210 -13.76 -10.73 -3.71
CA MET A 210 -14.17 -12.03 -3.17
C MET A 210 -15.51 -12.54 -3.74
N PRO A 211 -15.73 -13.85 -3.86
CA PRO A 211 -17.02 -14.40 -4.27
C PRO A 211 -18.18 -14.00 -3.33
N PRO A 212 -19.43 -13.89 -3.83
CA PRO A 212 -20.58 -13.46 -3.01
C PRO A 212 -20.82 -14.27 -1.73
N LEU A 213 -20.77 -15.61 -1.83
CA LEU A 213 -20.99 -16.46 -0.65
C LEU A 213 -19.83 -16.40 0.34
N GLU A 214 -18.63 -16.05 -0.12
CA GLU A 214 -17.49 -15.77 0.75
C GLU A 214 -17.62 -14.41 1.43
N TYR A 215 -18.19 -13.40 0.74
CA TYR A 215 -18.55 -12.12 1.35
C TYR A 215 -19.60 -12.29 2.46
N VAL A 216 -20.65 -13.08 2.21
CA VAL A 216 -21.63 -13.44 3.24
C VAL A 216 -20.94 -14.08 4.44
N ALA A 217 -20.03 -15.03 4.21
CA ALA A 217 -19.28 -15.67 5.28
C ALA A 217 -18.43 -14.66 6.08
N ASN A 218 -17.78 -13.70 5.41
CA ASN A 218 -17.01 -12.63 6.05
C ASN A 218 -17.90 -11.72 6.91
N VAL A 219 -19.04 -11.25 6.38
CA VAL A 219 -20.01 -10.44 7.14
C VAL A 219 -20.47 -11.19 8.39
N ARG A 220 -20.85 -12.47 8.25
CA ARG A 220 -21.27 -13.31 9.40
C ARG A 220 -20.16 -13.48 10.43
N VAL A 221 -18.92 -13.72 9.99
CA VAL A 221 -17.77 -13.88 10.89
C VAL A 221 -17.46 -12.58 11.61
N ASN A 222 -17.51 -11.43 10.93
CA ASN A 222 -17.32 -10.12 11.56
C ASN A 222 -18.40 -9.83 12.62
N GLN A 223 -19.66 -10.16 12.34
CA GLN A 223 -20.74 -10.06 13.33
C GLN A 223 -20.55 -11.08 14.48
N ALA A 224 -20.02 -12.26 14.19
CA ALA A 224 -19.75 -13.26 15.20
C ALA A 224 -18.64 -12.82 16.17
N LYS A 225 -17.58 -12.15 15.70
CA LYS A 225 -16.53 -11.58 16.55
C LYS A 225 -17.12 -10.68 17.65
N LEU A 226 -17.97 -9.73 17.25
CA LEU A 226 -18.66 -8.81 18.16
C LEU A 226 -19.53 -9.53 19.21
N GLN A 227 -20.10 -10.69 18.88
CA GLN A 227 -20.91 -11.48 19.80
C GLN A 227 -20.06 -12.38 20.70
N LEU A 228 -18.97 -12.94 20.19
CA LEU A 228 -18.04 -13.79 20.96
C LEU A 228 -17.33 -13.01 22.08
N ASP A 229 -17.25 -11.68 21.96
CA ASP A 229 -16.64 -10.78 22.96
C ASP A 229 -17.52 -10.55 24.19
N ARG A 230 -18.79 -10.94 24.12
CA ARG A 230 -19.71 -10.80 25.24
C ARG A 230 -19.46 -11.90 26.28
N LYS A 231 -19.63 -11.54 27.55
CA LYS A 231 -19.56 -12.51 28.66
C LYS A 231 -20.64 -13.59 28.48
N ASN A 232 -20.26 -14.85 28.74
CA ASN A 232 -21.12 -16.04 28.68
C ASN A 232 -21.64 -16.43 27.28
N SER A 233 -21.08 -15.89 26.20
CA SER A 233 -21.42 -16.34 24.85
C SER A 233 -21.12 -17.83 24.66
N ARG A 234 -21.99 -18.55 23.93
CA ARG A 234 -21.74 -19.93 23.52
C ARG A 234 -21.55 -20.00 22.02
N VAL A 235 -20.51 -20.70 21.57
CA VAL A 235 -20.17 -20.84 20.13
C VAL A 235 -21.37 -21.32 19.31
N LYS A 236 -22.11 -22.31 19.81
CA LYS A 236 -23.37 -22.79 19.20
C LYS A 236 -24.44 -21.71 19.03
N GLU A 237 -24.64 -20.90 20.06
CA GLU A 237 -25.66 -19.85 20.06
C GLU A 237 -25.26 -18.72 19.11
N VAL A 238 -23.99 -18.31 19.12
CA VAL A 238 -23.45 -17.31 18.19
C VAL A 238 -23.53 -17.81 16.74
N ALA A 239 -23.15 -19.06 16.47
CA ALA A 239 -23.23 -19.65 15.14
C ALA A 239 -24.67 -19.60 14.60
N ALA A 240 -25.66 -19.96 15.41
CA ALA A 240 -27.06 -19.86 15.04
C ALA A 240 -27.50 -18.41 14.82
N ALA A 241 -27.12 -17.50 15.72
CA ALA A 241 -27.49 -16.08 15.67
C ALA A 241 -26.96 -15.37 14.41
N VAL A 242 -25.77 -15.74 13.93
CA VAL A 242 -25.17 -15.17 12.71
C VAL A 242 -25.51 -15.95 11.43
N GLY A 243 -26.46 -16.88 11.48
CA GLY A 243 -27.00 -17.55 10.29
C GLY A 243 -26.27 -18.82 9.82
N PHE A 244 -25.43 -19.43 10.67
CA PHE A 244 -24.85 -20.76 10.41
C PHE A 244 -25.72 -21.87 10.99
N ARG A 245 -26.05 -22.87 10.16
CA ARG A 245 -26.85 -24.04 10.57
C ARG A 245 -26.06 -25.08 11.37
N SER A 246 -24.74 -25.07 11.25
CA SER A 246 -23.85 -26.03 11.89
C SER A 246 -22.71 -25.31 12.58
N GLU A 247 -22.58 -25.55 13.88
CA GLU A 247 -21.48 -25.08 14.72
C GLU A 247 -20.12 -25.55 14.19
N PHE A 248 -20.05 -26.79 13.68
CA PHE A 248 -18.83 -27.33 13.08
C PHE A 248 -18.44 -26.60 11.79
N TYR A 249 -19.43 -26.29 10.93
CA TYR A 249 -19.17 -25.51 9.72
C TYR A 249 -18.76 -24.08 10.05
N PHE A 250 -19.46 -23.43 11.00
CA PHE A 250 -19.09 -22.11 11.51
C PHE A 250 -17.65 -22.09 12.01
N SER A 251 -17.27 -23.03 12.87
CA SER A 251 -15.94 -23.08 13.47
C SER A 251 -14.83 -23.21 12.42
N ARG A 252 -15.04 -24.02 11.37
CA ARG A 252 -14.09 -24.14 10.25
C ARG A 252 -13.95 -22.84 9.45
N ILE A 253 -15.07 -22.20 9.12
CA ILE A 253 -15.07 -20.94 8.36
C ILE A 253 -14.45 -19.80 9.19
N PHE A 254 -14.81 -19.71 10.47
CA PHE A 254 -14.24 -18.74 11.40
C PHE A 254 -12.73 -18.94 11.53
N GLN A 255 -12.25 -20.17 11.75
CA GLN A 255 -10.82 -20.45 11.84
C GLN A 255 -10.09 -20.11 10.54
N ARG A 256 -10.68 -20.38 9.37
CA ARG A 256 -10.08 -20.01 8.08
C ARG A 256 -9.93 -18.50 7.90
N LEU A 257 -10.95 -17.71 8.28
CA LEU A 257 -10.97 -16.26 8.06
C LEU A 257 -10.25 -15.47 9.16
N VAL A 258 -10.29 -15.97 10.41
CA VAL A 258 -9.72 -15.28 11.57
C VAL A 258 -8.32 -15.79 11.91
N GLY A 259 -8.02 -17.05 11.57
CA GLY A 259 -6.78 -17.76 11.89
C GLY A 259 -6.92 -18.71 13.10
N VAL A 260 -7.83 -18.40 14.03
CA VAL A 260 -8.06 -19.16 15.26
C VAL A 260 -9.50 -19.64 15.38
N SER A 261 -9.74 -20.73 16.13
CA SER A 261 -11.09 -21.23 16.36
C SER A 261 -11.93 -20.24 17.20
N PRO A 262 -13.27 -20.25 17.10
CA PRO A 262 -14.13 -19.38 17.93
C PRO A 262 -13.85 -19.51 19.42
N THR A 263 -13.62 -20.74 19.90
CA THR A 263 -13.33 -21.02 21.32
C THR A 263 -12.01 -20.40 21.77
N LEU A 264 -10.99 -20.40 20.91
CA LEU A 264 -9.71 -19.76 21.23
C LEU A 264 -9.83 -18.23 21.15
N TYR A 265 -10.58 -17.72 20.17
CA TYR A 265 -10.86 -16.29 20.00
C TYR A 265 -11.54 -15.67 21.23
N MET A 266 -12.46 -16.39 21.89
CA MET A 266 -13.09 -15.94 23.13
C MET A 266 -12.11 -15.80 24.31
N LYS A 267 -10.97 -16.49 24.27
CA LYS A 267 -9.94 -16.47 25.33
C LYS A 267 -8.81 -15.51 25.02
N ARG A 268 -8.88 -14.78 23.90
CA ARG A 268 -7.73 -14.10 23.30
C ARG A 268 -7.02 -13.07 24.20
N GLY A 269 -7.75 -12.43 25.11
CA GLY A 269 -7.17 -11.53 26.12
C GLY A 269 -6.39 -12.21 27.27
N THR A 270 -6.34 -13.55 27.30
CA THR A 270 -5.67 -14.34 28.36
C THR A 270 -4.74 -15.42 27.82
N LEU A 271 -4.50 -15.45 26.50
CA LEU A 271 -3.66 -16.46 25.86
C LEU A 271 -2.20 -16.27 26.23
N LYS A 272 -1.51 -17.40 26.40
CA LYS A 272 -0.04 -17.47 26.35
C LYS A 272 0.39 -17.46 24.88
N VAL A 273 0.94 -16.34 24.43
CA VAL A 273 1.31 -16.16 23.03
C VAL A 273 2.81 -16.37 22.87
N ALA A 274 3.20 -17.25 21.94
CA ALA A 274 4.57 -17.36 21.47
C ALA A 274 4.69 -16.78 20.06
N VAL A 275 5.87 -16.30 19.73
CA VAL A 275 6.21 -15.80 18.39
C VAL A 275 7.23 -16.73 17.77
N ALA A 276 7.06 -17.03 16.49
CA ALA A 276 8.03 -17.78 15.70
C ALA A 276 8.21 -17.07 14.35
N SER A 277 9.11 -16.09 14.29
CA SER A 277 9.23 -15.23 13.10
C SER A 277 10.62 -14.61 12.92
N SER A 278 10.93 -14.20 11.68
CA SER A 278 12.07 -13.34 11.35
C SER A 278 11.73 -11.85 11.18
N LEU A 279 10.45 -11.47 11.35
CA LEU A 279 9.92 -10.12 11.05
C LEU A 279 9.68 -9.25 12.29
N GLY A 280 10.20 -9.64 13.46
CA GLY A 280 10.09 -8.84 14.69
C GLY A 280 8.68 -8.82 15.30
N PHE A 281 7.88 -9.86 15.10
CA PHE A 281 6.52 -9.97 15.65
C PHE A 281 6.45 -9.89 17.19
N GLU A 282 7.56 -10.19 17.87
CA GLU A 282 7.72 -9.98 19.30
C GLU A 282 7.61 -8.50 19.69
N ASP A 283 8.13 -7.58 18.87
CA ASP A 283 8.05 -6.14 19.13
C ASP A 283 6.62 -5.62 18.91
N HIS A 284 5.88 -6.20 17.98
CA HIS A 284 4.45 -5.90 17.80
C HIS A 284 3.69 -6.21 19.10
N LEU A 285 3.88 -7.40 19.69
CA LEU A 285 3.24 -7.75 20.97
C LEU A 285 3.68 -6.85 22.12
N LYS A 286 4.97 -6.56 22.23
CA LYS A 286 5.50 -5.68 23.29
C LYS A 286 4.94 -4.28 23.21
N SER A 287 4.76 -3.74 22.00
CA SER A 287 4.22 -2.39 21.78
C SER A 287 2.77 -2.22 22.25
N ILE A 288 2.02 -3.33 22.35
CA ILE A 288 0.64 -3.37 22.87
C ILE A 288 0.57 -3.97 24.29
N GLY A 289 1.70 -3.98 25.00
CA GLY A 289 1.78 -4.37 26.41
C GLY A 289 1.68 -5.87 26.67
N LEU A 290 2.02 -6.71 25.69
CA LEU A 290 2.02 -8.17 25.83
C LEU A 290 3.44 -8.73 25.65
N GLU A 291 3.94 -9.43 26.68
CA GLU A 291 5.22 -10.14 26.59
C GLU A 291 5.00 -11.56 26.06
N PRO A 292 5.64 -11.97 24.95
CA PRO A 292 5.52 -13.33 24.45
C PRO A 292 6.15 -14.32 25.44
N VAL A 293 5.51 -15.48 25.63
CA VAL A 293 6.02 -16.53 26.54
C VAL A 293 7.25 -17.25 25.99
N CYS A 294 7.48 -17.14 24.68
CA CYS A 294 8.62 -17.68 23.97
C CYS A 294 8.76 -16.97 22.62
N VAL A 295 10.00 -16.78 22.17
CA VAL A 295 10.33 -16.26 20.83
C VAL A 295 11.25 -17.26 20.14
N VAL A 296 10.88 -17.68 18.95
CA VAL A 296 11.65 -18.59 18.10
C VAL A 296 12.09 -17.84 16.86
N ASP A 297 13.40 -17.76 16.66
CA ASP A 297 13.99 -17.11 15.50
C ASP A 297 14.28 -18.17 14.44
N LEU A 298 13.39 -18.22 13.45
CA LEU A 298 13.42 -19.19 12.36
C LEU A 298 14.48 -18.86 11.29
N PHE A 299 15.10 -17.69 11.33
CA PHE A 299 15.99 -17.24 10.27
C PHE A 299 17.33 -18.00 10.29
N HIS A 300 17.83 -18.38 9.11
CA HIS A 300 19.19 -18.89 8.95
C HIS A 300 20.11 -17.75 8.50
N TYR A 301 20.86 -17.20 9.46
CA TYR A 301 21.77 -16.09 9.17
C TYR A 301 22.93 -16.53 8.27
N PRO A 302 23.28 -15.73 7.24
CA PRO A 302 24.47 -15.99 6.46
C PRO A 302 25.73 -16.04 7.33
N GLY A 303 26.60 -17.03 7.04
CA GLY A 303 27.82 -17.30 7.81
C GLY A 303 27.61 -18.25 8.99
N GLN A 304 26.37 -18.47 9.44
CA GLN A 304 26.06 -19.47 10.45
C GLN A 304 26.19 -20.89 9.87
N SER A 305 26.92 -21.76 10.55
CA SER A 305 27.02 -23.17 10.11
C SER A 305 25.66 -23.86 10.22
N LYS A 306 25.39 -24.84 9.35
CA LYS A 306 24.15 -25.64 9.40
C LYS A 306 23.95 -26.28 10.77
N GLU A 307 25.05 -26.70 11.40
CA GLU A 307 25.03 -27.33 12.72
C GLU A 307 24.67 -26.33 13.83
N GLN A 308 25.25 -25.14 13.82
CA GLN A 308 24.91 -24.07 14.77
C GLN A 308 23.45 -23.64 14.64
N HIS A 309 22.98 -23.45 13.40
CA HIS A 309 21.58 -23.13 13.14
C HIS A 309 20.65 -24.22 13.68
N ARG A 310 20.94 -25.49 13.37
CA ARG A 310 20.18 -26.65 13.81
C ARG A 310 20.13 -26.76 15.34
N GLN A 311 21.26 -26.56 16.02
CA GLN A 311 21.32 -26.61 17.49
C GLN A 311 20.52 -25.48 18.14
N ARG A 312 20.66 -24.24 17.65
CA ARG A 312 19.90 -23.08 18.15
C ARG A 312 18.41 -23.28 17.96
N LEU A 313 17.99 -23.63 16.75
CA LEU A 313 16.59 -23.86 16.42
C LEU A 313 16.02 -25.02 17.26
N HIS A 314 16.77 -26.11 17.42
CA HIS A 314 16.36 -27.22 18.27
C HIS A 314 16.13 -26.78 19.72
N SER A 315 17.04 -26.00 20.29
CA SER A 315 16.88 -25.45 21.65
C SER A 315 15.65 -24.57 21.79
N GLN A 316 15.42 -23.65 20.84
CA GLN A 316 14.26 -22.76 20.86
C GLN A 316 12.94 -23.53 20.69
N LEU A 317 12.89 -24.57 19.84
CA LEU A 317 11.70 -25.42 19.70
C LEU A 317 11.41 -26.24 20.95
N LEU A 318 12.44 -26.64 21.72
CA LEU A 318 12.25 -27.27 23.03
C LEU A 318 11.68 -26.28 24.06
N GLU A 319 12.17 -25.05 24.06
CA GLU A 319 11.67 -23.98 24.92
C GLU A 319 10.22 -23.62 24.58
N LEU A 320 9.90 -23.52 23.29
CA LEU A 320 8.54 -23.31 22.79
C LEU A 320 7.59 -24.37 23.37
N LYS A 321 7.96 -25.65 23.31
CA LYS A 321 7.18 -26.74 23.89
C LYS A 321 7.05 -26.63 25.42
N ARG A 322 8.11 -26.23 26.12
CA ARG A 322 8.12 -26.06 27.59
C ARG A 322 7.25 -24.90 28.05
N SER A 323 7.19 -23.81 27.29
CA SER A 323 6.40 -22.61 27.62
C SER A 323 4.89 -22.85 27.56
N ARG A 324 4.45 -23.93 26.88
CA ARG A 324 3.04 -24.32 26.68
C ARG A 324 2.18 -23.13 26.21
N PRO A 325 2.47 -22.57 25.02
CA PRO A 325 1.68 -21.48 24.47
C PRO A 325 0.27 -21.98 24.12
N ASP A 326 -0.70 -21.09 24.17
CA ASP A 326 -2.04 -21.32 23.65
C ASP A 326 -2.12 -20.95 22.15
N LEU A 327 -1.26 -20.01 21.72
CA LEU A 327 -1.18 -19.48 20.36
C LEU A 327 0.28 -19.26 19.94
N ILE A 328 0.62 -19.66 18.72
CA ILE A 328 1.88 -19.33 18.05
C ILE A 328 1.56 -18.39 16.88
N ILE A 329 2.17 -17.21 16.87
CA ILE A 329 2.10 -16.29 15.73
C ILE A 329 3.39 -16.43 14.93
N ALA A 330 3.27 -16.74 13.65
CA ALA A 330 4.39 -16.99 12.74
C ALA A 330 4.24 -16.21 11.43
N ASP A 331 5.33 -16.07 10.67
CA ASP A 331 5.32 -15.47 9.33
C ASP A 331 5.17 -16.54 8.23
N GLU A 332 4.63 -16.14 7.06
CA GLU A 332 4.43 -17.05 5.94
C GLU A 332 5.74 -17.53 5.28
N TYR A 333 6.88 -16.84 5.50
CA TYR A 333 8.16 -17.25 4.92
C TYR A 333 8.63 -18.61 5.42
N HIS A 334 8.22 -18.97 6.64
CA HIS A 334 8.58 -20.23 7.29
C HIS A 334 7.38 -21.19 7.37
N SER A 335 6.54 -21.20 6.34
CA SER A 335 5.32 -22.04 6.27
C SER A 335 5.59 -23.54 6.45
N GLU A 336 6.82 -24.02 6.25
CA GLU A 336 7.24 -25.39 6.55
C GLU A 336 7.09 -25.77 8.04
N PHE A 337 7.02 -24.79 8.95
CA PHE A 337 6.81 -25.01 10.37
C PHE A 337 5.33 -25.19 10.77
N ARG A 338 4.39 -25.10 9.81
CA ARG A 338 2.96 -25.34 10.07
C ARG A 338 2.69 -26.69 10.72
N ASP A 339 3.25 -27.76 10.18
CA ASP A 339 3.06 -29.11 10.71
C ASP A 339 3.76 -29.32 12.06
N PRO A 340 5.03 -28.92 12.23
CA PRO A 340 5.70 -28.93 13.53
C PRO A 340 4.93 -28.23 14.66
N PHE A 341 4.24 -27.13 14.37
CA PHE A 341 3.51 -26.34 15.38
C PHE A 341 2.15 -26.93 15.77
N LYS A 342 1.48 -27.72 14.90
CA LYS A 342 0.18 -28.36 15.19
C LYS A 342 0.17 -29.17 16.49
N GLY A 343 1.30 -29.79 16.83
CA GLY A 343 1.46 -30.59 18.05
C GLY A 343 1.79 -29.78 19.30
N ILE A 344 1.94 -28.46 19.20
CA ILE A 344 2.32 -27.57 20.29
C ILE A 344 1.15 -26.68 20.70
N ALA A 345 0.63 -25.90 19.77
CA ALA A 345 -0.46 -24.94 19.99
C ALA A 345 -1.16 -24.61 18.67
N ALA A 346 -2.27 -23.87 18.74
CA ALA A 346 -2.83 -23.27 17.54
C ALA A 346 -1.81 -22.29 16.95
N SER A 347 -1.60 -22.35 15.63
CA SER A 347 -0.63 -21.50 14.94
C SER A 347 -1.30 -20.66 13.86
N VAL A 348 -1.04 -19.35 13.85
CA VAL A 348 -1.47 -18.43 12.81
C VAL A 348 -0.24 -17.95 12.06
N PHE A 349 -0.25 -18.12 10.74
CA PHE A 349 0.80 -17.64 9.86
C PHE A 349 0.26 -16.42 9.13
N LEU A 350 0.98 -15.30 9.23
CA LEU A 350 0.58 -14.02 8.66
C LEU A 350 1.18 -13.87 7.26
N ASP A 351 0.28 -13.73 6.26
CA ASP A 351 0.57 -13.67 4.82
C ASP A 351 0.10 -12.33 4.20
N PHE A 352 0.14 -11.23 4.96
CA PHE A 352 -0.13 -9.92 4.35
C PHE A 352 1.09 -9.49 3.54
N SER A 353 0.85 -8.87 2.37
CA SER A 353 1.91 -8.38 1.49
C SER A 353 2.95 -7.67 2.34
N VAL A 354 4.15 -8.22 2.38
CA VAL A 354 5.14 -7.99 3.45
C VAL A 354 5.30 -6.50 3.74
N TRP A 355 5.22 -5.67 2.70
CA TRP A 355 5.24 -4.22 2.68
C TRP A 355 4.20 -3.48 3.55
N ASP A 356 3.12 -4.12 4.01
CA ASP A 356 2.12 -3.50 4.88
C ASP A 356 2.24 -4.00 6.33
N TRP A 357 3.29 -3.50 6.99
CA TRP A 357 3.59 -3.84 8.38
C TRP A 357 2.46 -3.42 9.35
N LYS A 358 1.69 -2.37 9.01
CA LYS A 358 0.55 -1.91 9.80
C LYS A 358 -0.56 -2.95 9.83
N ARG A 359 -0.91 -3.57 8.69
CA ARG A 359 -1.89 -4.67 8.67
C ARG A 359 -1.47 -5.88 9.48
N ASN A 360 -0.19 -6.26 9.40
CA ASN A 360 0.34 -7.33 10.26
C ASN A 360 0.19 -6.97 11.74
N TYR A 361 0.51 -5.72 12.09
CA TYR A 361 0.38 -5.22 13.45
C TYR A 361 -1.07 -5.23 13.96
N GLU A 362 -2.01 -4.72 13.17
CA GLU A 362 -3.46 -4.75 13.48
C GLU A 362 -3.98 -6.18 13.63
N LYS A 363 -3.51 -7.10 12.77
CA LYS A 363 -3.91 -8.50 12.86
C LYS A 363 -3.38 -9.17 14.14
N ILE A 364 -2.14 -8.90 14.52
CA ILE A 364 -1.55 -9.40 15.77
C ILE A 364 -2.37 -8.88 16.96
N ALA A 365 -2.73 -7.60 16.96
CA ALA A 365 -3.55 -7.00 18.01
C ALA A 365 -4.96 -7.63 18.10
N GLU A 366 -5.60 -7.90 16.96
CA GLU A 366 -6.89 -8.61 16.89
C GLU A 366 -6.80 -10.01 17.52
N LEU A 367 -5.72 -10.73 17.25
CA LEU A 367 -5.51 -12.10 17.75
C LEU A 367 -5.32 -12.18 19.27
N VAL A 368 -5.10 -11.05 19.95
CA VAL A 368 -4.78 -11.00 21.40
C VAL A 368 -5.65 -10.04 22.21
N ASN A 369 -6.74 -9.52 21.63
CA ASN A 369 -7.66 -8.55 22.26
C ASN A 369 -6.95 -7.25 22.68
N ARG A 370 -6.18 -6.67 21.77
CA ARG A 370 -5.41 -5.43 21.99
C ARG A 370 -5.59 -4.41 20.88
N GLU A 371 -6.72 -4.48 20.17
CA GLU A 371 -7.04 -3.60 19.04
C GLU A 371 -7.06 -2.12 19.45
N HIS A 372 -7.52 -1.83 20.67
CA HIS A 372 -7.55 -0.47 21.21
C HIS A 372 -6.14 0.06 21.49
N GLU A 373 -5.31 -0.73 22.17
CA GLU A 373 -3.92 -0.40 22.48
C GLU A 373 -3.09 -0.23 21.19
N ALA A 374 -3.35 -1.05 20.16
CA ALA A 374 -2.73 -0.91 18.86
C ALA A 374 -3.10 0.41 18.17
N ALA A 375 -4.39 0.78 18.18
CA ALA A 375 -4.84 2.05 17.61
C ALA A 375 -4.23 3.26 18.32
N GLU A 376 -4.15 3.23 19.65
CA GLU A 376 -3.47 4.25 20.44
C GLU A 376 -1.97 4.34 20.12
N MET A 377 -1.29 3.20 19.98
CA MET A 377 0.13 3.15 19.64
C MET A 377 0.40 3.70 18.23
N LEU A 378 -0.43 3.38 17.24
CA LEU A 378 -0.32 3.92 15.88
C LEU A 378 -0.53 5.43 15.86
N THR A 379 -1.56 5.93 16.56
CA THR A 379 -1.83 7.37 16.64
C THR A 379 -0.67 8.10 17.32
N ARG A 380 -0.13 7.53 18.40
CA ARG A 380 1.05 8.09 19.09
C ARG A 380 2.27 8.12 18.19
N LEU A 381 2.53 7.02 17.47
CA LEU A 381 3.64 6.92 16.54
C LEU A 381 3.54 7.98 15.44
N GLU A 382 2.36 8.16 14.84
CA GLU A 382 2.13 9.18 13.80
C GLU A 382 2.41 10.60 14.30
N LEU A 383 1.91 10.95 15.50
CA LEU A 383 2.21 12.25 16.12
C LEU A 383 3.70 12.45 16.41
N GLN A 384 4.37 11.41 16.91
CA GLN A 384 5.80 11.44 17.21
C GLN A 384 6.65 11.55 15.95
N THR A 385 6.25 10.88 14.86
CA THR A 385 6.92 10.97 13.56
C THR A 385 6.82 12.38 13.00
N GLU A 386 5.64 12.99 13.00
CA GLU A 386 5.46 14.37 12.54
C GLU A 386 6.33 15.35 13.34
N THR A 387 6.27 15.25 14.67
CA THR A 387 7.04 16.12 15.58
C THR A 387 8.55 15.94 15.40
N THR A 388 9.00 14.69 15.27
CA THR A 388 10.42 14.37 15.08
C THR A 388 10.92 14.83 13.71
N GLY A 389 10.12 14.64 12.66
CA GLY A 389 10.41 15.11 11.32
C GLY A 389 10.60 16.63 11.29
N GLN A 390 9.69 17.39 11.90
CA GLN A 390 9.83 18.86 12.01
C GLN A 390 11.13 19.29 12.71
N ARG A 391 11.48 18.59 13.80
CA ARG A 391 12.69 18.86 14.57
C ARG A 391 13.96 18.55 13.79
N LEU A 392 14.02 17.37 13.16
CA LEU A 392 15.14 16.96 12.31
C LEU A 392 15.32 17.91 11.13
N ARG A 393 14.24 18.30 10.44
CA ARG A 393 14.32 19.26 9.32
C ARG A 393 14.81 20.64 9.76
N ARG A 394 14.49 21.08 10.98
CA ARG A 394 15.01 22.33 11.54
C ARG A 394 16.52 22.26 11.81
N VAL A 395 17.00 21.14 12.35
CA VAL A 395 18.43 20.97 12.71
C VAL A 395 19.28 20.69 11.47
N LEU A 396 18.82 19.82 10.58
CA LEU A 396 19.52 19.40 9.37
C LEU A 396 19.42 20.43 8.24
N GLY A 397 18.37 21.25 8.20
CA GLY A 397 18.17 22.23 7.13
C GLY A 397 18.12 21.57 5.75
N GLN A 398 19.17 21.80 4.95
CA GLN A 398 19.31 21.25 3.59
C GLN A 398 20.26 20.05 3.50
N GLU A 399 20.80 19.60 4.64
CA GLU A 399 21.69 18.45 4.71
C GLU A 399 20.99 17.16 4.31
N ARG A 400 21.71 16.32 3.57
CA ARG A 400 21.24 15.04 3.04
C ARG A 400 21.67 13.89 3.94
N VAL A 401 20.75 12.95 4.08
CA VAL A 401 20.89 11.74 4.88
C VAL A 401 20.92 10.54 3.95
N ALA A 402 21.93 9.70 4.10
CA ALA A 402 22.03 8.43 3.40
C ALA A 402 22.10 7.27 4.41
N VAL A 403 21.48 6.15 4.04
CA VAL A 403 21.58 4.89 4.79
C VAL A 403 22.16 3.81 3.89
N MET A 404 23.16 3.11 4.41
CA MET A 404 23.91 2.07 3.71
C MET A 404 23.90 0.77 4.52
N GLN A 405 23.77 -0.36 3.83
CA GLN A 405 23.99 -1.68 4.40
C GLN A 405 25.25 -2.29 3.80
N VAL A 406 26.17 -2.77 4.63
CA VAL A 406 27.35 -3.50 4.15
C VAL A 406 27.19 -4.96 4.51
N SER A 407 26.99 -5.81 3.50
CA SER A 407 26.85 -7.25 3.66
C SER A 407 28.16 -7.98 3.35
N HIS A 408 28.17 -9.32 3.40
CA HIS A 408 29.30 -10.13 2.93
C HIS A 408 29.41 -10.21 1.39
N ARG A 409 28.42 -9.72 0.64
CA ARG A 409 28.36 -9.83 -0.84
C ARG A 409 28.46 -8.50 -1.57
N ALA A 410 27.88 -7.46 -0.99
CA ALA A 410 27.73 -6.16 -1.62
C ALA A 410 27.45 -5.06 -0.58
N ILE A 411 27.66 -3.83 -1.00
CA ILE A 411 27.23 -2.61 -0.33
C ILE A 411 25.88 -2.21 -0.93
N GLY A 412 24.87 -2.04 -0.08
CA GLY A 412 23.52 -1.66 -0.47
C GLY A 412 23.18 -0.25 -0.02
N LEU A 413 23.00 0.68 -0.95
CA LEU A 413 22.49 2.03 -0.67
C LEU A 413 20.96 2.00 -0.63
N GLN A 414 20.36 2.49 0.46
CA GLN A 414 18.89 2.60 0.56
C GLN A 414 18.35 3.61 -0.46
N GLY A 415 17.25 3.23 -1.12
CA GLY A 415 16.48 4.13 -1.98
C GLY A 415 15.45 4.93 -1.20
N ILE A 416 14.50 5.54 -1.92
CA ILE A 416 13.48 6.43 -1.33
C ILE A 416 12.07 5.83 -1.30
N ALA A 417 11.87 4.67 -1.94
CA ALA A 417 10.57 4.03 -2.06
C ALA A 417 10.63 2.54 -1.66
N ASN A 418 9.46 1.90 -1.62
CA ASN A 418 9.32 0.44 -1.60
C ASN A 418 9.98 -0.27 -0.40
N HIS A 419 10.08 0.37 0.78
CA HIS A 419 10.46 -0.27 2.05
C HIS A 419 10.06 0.60 3.24
N PRO A 420 9.60 0.04 4.39
CA PRO A 420 9.12 0.85 5.53
C PRO A 420 10.16 1.82 6.11
N LEU A 421 11.45 1.47 6.05
CA LEU A 421 12.54 2.38 6.39
C LEU A 421 12.58 3.60 5.46
N ASN A 422 12.46 3.39 4.16
CA ASN A 422 12.52 4.48 3.17
C ASN A 422 11.29 5.39 3.32
N GLU A 423 10.13 4.80 3.59
CA GLU A 423 8.91 5.54 3.91
C GLU A 423 9.07 6.38 5.17
N LEU A 424 9.62 5.79 6.26
CA LEU A 424 9.92 6.53 7.48
C LEU A 424 10.85 7.71 7.22
N LEU A 425 12.00 7.48 6.58
CA LEU A 425 13.05 8.50 6.43
C LEU A 425 12.65 9.61 5.48
N TYR A 426 12.13 9.27 4.29
CA TYR A 426 12.01 10.23 3.19
C TYR A 426 10.58 10.68 2.93
N LYS A 427 9.56 9.91 3.32
CA LYS A 427 8.15 10.33 3.20
C LYS A 427 7.62 10.92 4.49
N GLU A 428 7.77 10.21 5.61
CA GLU A 428 7.14 10.62 6.88
C GLU A 428 7.99 11.65 7.64
N LEU A 429 9.29 11.39 7.83
CA LEU A 429 10.20 12.37 8.42
C LEU A 429 10.60 13.47 7.42
N ALA A 430 10.33 13.25 6.12
CA ALA A 430 10.68 14.15 5.02
C ALA A 430 12.14 14.62 5.06
N LEU A 431 13.06 13.69 5.38
CA LEU A 431 14.50 13.94 5.28
C LEU A 431 14.90 14.00 3.81
N ARG A 432 15.99 14.72 3.52
CA ARG A 432 16.50 14.83 2.15
C ARG A 432 17.41 13.62 1.85
N PRO A 433 17.12 12.81 0.82
CA PRO A 433 18.00 11.71 0.42
C PRO A 433 19.29 12.23 -0.22
N CYS A 434 20.34 11.40 -0.24
CA CYS A 434 21.49 11.66 -1.10
C CYS A 434 21.12 11.56 -2.58
N GLU A 435 21.85 12.27 -3.46
CA GLU A 435 21.52 12.33 -4.90
C GLU A 435 21.61 10.98 -5.60
N GLN A 436 22.46 10.08 -5.09
CA GLN A 436 22.69 8.75 -5.64
C GLN A 436 21.68 7.71 -5.14
N ALA A 437 20.76 8.07 -4.23
CA ALA A 437 19.75 7.14 -3.74
C ALA A 437 18.76 6.79 -4.87
N PRO A 438 18.49 5.49 -5.15
CA PRO A 438 17.58 5.12 -6.22
C PRO A 438 16.15 5.57 -5.92
N ALA A 439 15.51 6.22 -6.90
CA ALA A 439 14.18 6.79 -6.74
C ALA A 439 13.08 5.70 -6.62
N GLU A 440 13.28 4.56 -7.29
CA GLU A 440 12.20 3.60 -7.59
C GLU A 440 12.42 2.21 -7.01
N GLN A 441 13.58 2.01 -6.42
CA GLN A 441 13.99 0.75 -5.82
C GLN A 441 14.19 0.97 -4.34
N TRP A 442 13.94 -0.07 -3.56
CA TRP A 442 14.18 0.01 -2.13
C TRP A 442 15.67 0.05 -1.77
N ARG A 443 16.51 -0.51 -2.65
CA ARG A 443 17.96 -0.56 -2.49
C ARG A 443 18.66 -0.75 -3.84
N MET A 444 19.83 -0.13 -3.97
CA MET A 444 20.81 -0.39 -5.04
C MET A 444 22.02 -1.10 -4.45
N GLU A 445 22.48 -2.18 -5.09
CA GLU A 445 23.66 -2.94 -4.66
C GLU A 445 24.87 -2.66 -5.56
N VAL A 446 26.02 -2.45 -4.93
CA VAL A 446 27.30 -2.20 -5.59
C VAL A 446 28.45 -2.95 -4.90
N GLN A 447 29.51 -3.21 -5.66
CA GLN A 447 30.78 -3.69 -5.10
C GLN A 447 31.62 -2.52 -4.57
N PRO A 448 32.57 -2.74 -3.65
CA PRO A 448 33.41 -1.67 -3.09
C PRO A 448 34.08 -0.79 -4.15
N GLU A 449 34.58 -1.39 -5.22
CA GLU A 449 35.29 -0.70 -6.31
C GLU A 449 34.34 0.14 -7.18
N SER A 450 33.04 -0.16 -7.14
CA SER A 450 31.99 0.52 -7.92
C SER A 450 31.13 1.46 -7.06
N LEU A 451 31.50 1.70 -5.80
CA LEU A 451 30.79 2.62 -4.93
C LEU A 451 30.85 4.04 -5.54
N PRO A 452 29.72 4.73 -5.78
CA PRO A 452 29.75 6.12 -6.20
C PRO A 452 30.14 7.03 -5.04
N VAL A 453 30.68 8.21 -5.33
CA VAL A 453 30.80 9.28 -4.33
C VAL A 453 29.38 9.68 -3.93
N LEU A 454 29.04 9.47 -2.65
CA LEU A 454 27.75 9.83 -2.10
C LEU A 454 27.75 11.30 -1.68
N GLU A 455 26.89 12.10 -2.30
CA GLU A 455 26.69 13.51 -1.93
C GLU A 455 25.74 13.56 -0.73
N THR A 456 26.30 13.38 0.47
CA THR A 456 25.56 13.31 1.72
C THR A 456 26.36 13.84 2.90
N GLU A 457 25.70 14.61 3.77
CA GLU A 457 26.31 15.20 4.97
C GLU A 457 26.22 14.28 6.19
N HIS A 458 25.22 13.39 6.23
CA HIS A 458 25.07 12.35 7.25
C HIS A 458 24.96 10.97 6.62
N LEU A 459 25.82 10.04 7.06
CA LEU A 459 25.84 8.67 6.56
C LEU A 459 25.66 7.66 7.69
N PHE A 460 24.60 6.87 7.63
CA PHE A 460 24.33 5.79 8.58
C PHE A 460 24.61 4.44 7.94
N ILE A 461 25.36 3.58 8.62
CA ILE A 461 25.86 2.32 8.05
C ILE A 461 25.49 1.15 8.95
N HIS A 462 24.70 0.23 8.42
CA HIS A 462 24.44 -1.05 9.07
C HIS A 462 25.40 -2.11 8.52
N GLN A 463 26.24 -2.70 9.38
CA GLN A 463 27.03 -3.87 9.02
C GLN A 463 26.17 -5.14 9.15
N HIS A 464 25.73 -5.66 8.01
CA HIS A 464 24.85 -6.81 7.88
C HIS A 464 25.68 -8.09 7.66
N HIS A 465 25.27 -9.26 8.16
CA HIS A 465 25.94 -10.55 7.93
C HIS A 465 27.38 -10.61 8.49
N ILE A 466 27.59 -10.08 9.71
CA ILE A 466 28.90 -10.06 10.38
C ILE A 466 29.52 -11.47 10.43
N GLN A 467 28.71 -12.49 10.77
CA GLN A 467 29.16 -13.89 10.81
C GLN A 467 29.59 -14.43 9.44
N ALA A 468 29.10 -13.87 8.33
CA ALA A 468 29.54 -14.21 6.98
C ALA A 468 30.78 -13.43 6.53
N GLY A 469 31.36 -12.60 7.41
CA GLY A 469 32.57 -11.83 7.13
C GLY A 469 32.31 -10.49 6.44
N SER A 470 31.16 -9.84 6.66
CA SER A 470 30.90 -8.50 6.13
C SER A 470 31.90 -7.44 6.59
N GLU A 471 32.58 -7.66 7.72
CA GLU A 471 33.71 -6.83 8.15
C GLU A 471 34.80 -6.71 7.09
N ARG A 472 35.03 -7.77 6.30
CA ARG A 472 36.01 -7.74 5.22
C ARG A 472 35.61 -6.72 4.16
N LEU A 473 34.36 -6.81 3.70
CA LEU A 473 33.82 -5.89 2.69
C LEU A 473 33.74 -4.46 3.23
N TYR A 474 33.42 -4.29 4.51
CA TYR A 474 33.46 -2.99 5.19
C TYR A 474 34.87 -2.41 5.20
N ARG A 475 35.89 -3.19 5.56
CA ARG A 475 37.29 -2.76 5.52
C ARG A 475 37.72 -2.40 4.09
N GLU A 476 37.44 -3.27 3.12
CA GLU A 476 37.73 -3.03 1.70
C GLU A 476 37.09 -1.72 1.22
N MET A 477 35.81 -1.50 1.52
CA MET A 477 35.10 -0.24 1.24
C MET A 477 35.83 0.98 1.83
N THR A 478 36.23 0.93 3.10
CA THR A 478 36.90 2.06 3.75
C THR A 478 38.29 2.38 3.20
N THR A 479 38.92 1.44 2.46
CA THR A 479 40.21 1.67 1.79
C THR A 479 40.08 2.33 0.43
N GLN A 480 38.88 2.33 -0.17
CA GLN A 480 38.63 2.93 -1.48
C GLN A 480 38.85 4.45 -1.45
N SER A 481 39.41 5.01 -2.52
CA SER A 481 39.64 6.46 -2.63
C SER A 481 38.34 7.25 -2.59
N VAL A 482 37.26 6.68 -3.13
CA VAL A 482 35.90 7.26 -3.13
C VAL A 482 35.37 7.44 -1.71
N TRP A 483 35.66 6.51 -0.79
CA TRP A 483 35.17 6.55 0.58
C TRP A 483 35.53 7.86 1.29
N ARG A 484 36.77 8.31 1.12
CA ARG A 484 37.28 9.55 1.74
C ARG A 484 36.73 10.83 1.08
N GLN A 485 36.09 10.71 -0.09
CA GLN A 485 35.51 11.85 -0.82
C GLN A 485 34.07 12.13 -0.40
N ILE A 486 33.39 11.17 0.23
CA ILE A 486 32.03 11.34 0.75
C ILE A 486 32.05 12.45 1.83
N PRO A 487 31.22 13.51 1.73
CA PRO A 487 31.24 14.64 2.68
C PRO A 487 31.05 14.18 4.14
N ALA A 488 30.08 13.29 4.39
CA ALA A 488 29.86 12.70 5.71
C ALA A 488 31.09 11.98 6.28
N VAL A 489 31.89 11.33 5.42
CA VAL A 489 33.11 10.62 5.87
C VAL A 489 34.23 11.61 6.15
N ARG A 490 34.45 12.57 5.25
CA ARG A 490 35.47 13.61 5.40
C ARG A 490 35.26 14.44 6.67
N ASP A 491 34.01 14.77 6.97
CA ASP A 491 33.64 15.62 8.10
C ASP A 491 33.44 14.80 9.41
N GLY A 492 33.64 13.48 9.38
CA GLY A 492 33.46 12.60 10.55
C GLY A 492 32.00 12.43 10.99
N ARG A 493 31.03 12.67 10.10
CA ARG A 493 29.58 12.60 10.30
C ARG A 493 28.96 11.30 9.75
N TYR A 494 29.67 10.18 9.92
CA TYR A 494 29.12 8.86 9.65
C TYR A 494 29.03 8.02 10.92
N ARG A 495 28.05 7.12 11.00
CA ARG A 495 27.82 6.28 12.19
C ARG A 495 27.46 4.86 11.81
N LEU A 496 27.93 3.91 12.62
CA LEU A 496 27.41 2.56 12.60
C LEU A 496 26.07 2.54 13.33
N ILE A 497 25.08 1.89 12.74
CA ILE A 497 23.72 1.77 13.27
C ILE A 497 23.32 0.31 13.45
N ASN A 498 22.30 0.12 14.28
CA ASN A 498 21.58 -1.14 14.38
C ASN A 498 20.86 -1.46 13.06
N ASN A 499 20.19 -2.62 13.00
CA ASN A 499 19.48 -3.05 11.80
C ASN A 499 18.17 -2.26 11.60
N TRP A 500 18.28 -0.97 11.24
CA TRP A 500 17.15 -0.08 10.97
C TRP A 500 16.20 -0.66 9.93
N CYS A 501 16.70 -1.45 8.99
CA CYS A 501 15.86 -2.10 8.01
C CYS A 501 14.87 -3.07 8.66
N ALA A 502 15.32 -3.96 9.55
CA ALA A 502 14.43 -4.84 10.31
C ALA A 502 13.59 -4.05 11.34
N MET A 503 14.18 -3.07 12.01
CA MET A 503 13.47 -2.26 13.03
C MET A 503 12.33 -1.43 12.44
N SER A 504 12.42 -1.02 11.16
CA SER A 504 11.41 -0.16 10.54
C SER A 504 10.02 -0.82 10.36
N TRP A 505 9.94 -2.14 10.51
CA TRP A 505 8.71 -2.94 10.40
C TRP A 505 7.86 -2.95 11.69
N THR A 506 8.36 -2.38 12.79
CA THR A 506 7.69 -2.45 14.10
C THR A 506 7.53 -1.04 14.70
N PRO A 507 6.45 -0.75 15.44
CA PRO A 507 6.28 0.55 16.09
C PRO A 507 7.48 0.93 16.97
N LEU A 508 7.96 -0.01 17.80
CA LEU A 508 9.09 0.23 18.72
C LEU A 508 10.39 0.49 17.95
N GLY A 509 10.67 -0.30 16.91
CA GLY A 509 11.87 -0.11 16.10
C GLY A 509 11.87 1.24 15.38
N ARG A 510 10.72 1.72 14.90
CA ARG A 510 10.57 3.06 14.32
C ARG A 510 10.83 4.17 15.33
N LEU A 511 10.35 4.04 16.57
CA LEU A 511 10.68 4.98 17.65
C LEU A 511 12.18 5.01 17.95
N LEU A 512 12.84 3.86 17.98
CA LEU A 512 14.28 3.77 18.20
C LEU A 512 15.07 4.44 17.06
N ILE A 513 14.69 4.21 15.80
CA ILE A 513 15.31 4.88 14.64
C ILE A 513 15.21 6.41 14.79
N MET A 514 14.02 6.91 15.13
CA MET A 514 13.79 8.34 15.34
C MET A 514 14.64 8.92 16.47
N ASN A 515 14.77 8.19 17.58
CA ASN A 515 15.62 8.60 18.70
C ASN A 515 17.11 8.60 18.32
N GLU A 516 17.59 7.57 17.60
CA GLU A 516 18.97 7.50 17.12
C GLU A 516 19.28 8.64 16.13
N LEU A 517 18.33 9.01 15.26
CA LEU A 517 18.47 10.16 14.36
C LEU A 517 18.59 11.49 15.12
N LEU A 518 17.75 11.71 16.13
CA LEU A 518 17.83 12.92 16.98
C LEU A 518 19.15 12.98 17.75
N ALA A 519 19.59 11.86 18.33
CA ALA A 519 20.89 11.78 18.99
C ALA A 519 22.06 11.99 18.01
N ALA A 520 21.89 11.61 16.75
CA ALA A 520 22.90 11.78 15.72
C ALA A 520 23.14 13.22 15.29
N THR A 521 22.11 14.06 15.40
CA THR A 521 22.12 15.45 14.96
C THR A 521 22.50 16.43 16.08
N GLY A 522 22.93 15.94 17.25
CA GLY A 522 23.39 16.75 18.37
C GLY A 522 22.27 17.35 19.22
N ASP A 523 21.03 16.92 18.99
CA ASP A 523 19.88 17.46 19.69
C ASP A 523 19.72 16.84 21.10
N SER A 524 20.33 17.51 22.07
CA SER A 524 20.62 16.97 23.41
C SER A 524 19.40 16.83 24.34
N GLN A 525 18.17 17.14 23.91
CA GLN A 525 16.98 16.82 24.73
C GLN A 525 16.49 15.36 24.58
N ALA A 526 17.14 14.53 23.75
CA ALA A 526 16.72 13.14 23.51
C ALA A 526 17.06 12.16 24.67
N VAL A 527 17.88 12.56 25.64
CA VAL A 527 18.42 11.62 26.65
C VAL A 527 17.67 11.67 28.00
N SER A 528 16.74 12.62 28.22
CA SER A 528 16.28 12.95 29.58
C SER A 528 14.84 12.54 29.94
N ARG A 529 14.18 11.66 29.18
CA ARG A 529 12.86 11.12 29.56
C ARG A 529 12.70 9.64 29.19
N GLN A 530 13.45 8.78 29.87
CA GLN A 530 13.09 7.37 30.04
C GLN A 530 13.42 6.94 31.47
N TYR A 531 12.42 7.03 32.36
CA TYR A 531 12.07 6.05 33.38
C TYR A 531 10.56 6.09 33.57
#